data_AF-A0A1B6FS95-F1
#
_entry.id   AF-A0A1B6FS95-F1
#
_cell.length_a   1.000
_cell.length_b   1.000
_cell.length_c   1.000
_cell.angle_alpha   90.00
_cell.angle_beta   90.00
_cell.angle_gamma   90.00
#
_symmetry.space_group_name_H-M   'P 1'
#
loop_
_entity.id
_entity.type
_entity.pdbx_description
1 polymer ?
#
loop_
_entity_poly.entity_id
_entity_poly.type
_entity_poly.pdbx_seq_one_letter_code
_entity_poly.pdbx_strand_id
1 'polypeptide(L)'
;RTLLSERGDCPPQWLGLIEELCVEGDSLIEEAWRVRDEQQLEVEAADKQLRSTRAFLDEQALEREQERDEYTRQIARLNELVRERGRDRQFSSEVESLEQQLKEMAEQLSDTEEKKLKMEKKLKGAEDKIWVLQDYIDEIETAKSQREAALEERVLELQAELSTQARAHADVVGELQNLQGCSGDHTPQPAPQTHICPPTSLQLKSQLRGMAKSLERQIRELEAANIHVSSASLSSPSEDVSIREQLEALRCRTPEDSSCPASPSHLPMDELVQLSDKLLRYSRAAENIIKKLRDREMEIIMLRANAEEMQAERDVLQGQNERQQLQLATLNKRVEELRVRNEREIQANAAPLHQRIQELETLCSDLGNELKDTNRKLAKTKQKLDKTEAVMLRQEAEISNLSQHQQELVNNLNTDLAAMKAEKQQLQIMVEKYRSEDSVSFPQLIEVMLAEKNADIDQLQHRVEELQSQQENSSKSQSQSKSKSCRVSFADEVSYSRLTAGERAREAPQESNS
;
A
#
# COMPACT_ATOMS: atom_id res chain seq x y z
N ARG A 1 91.24 3.41 -48.26
CA ARG A 1 92.21 4.20 -49.04
C ARG A 1 93.36 4.80 -48.22
N THR A 2 93.46 4.55 -46.91
CA THR A 2 94.45 5.21 -46.01
C THR A 2 95.61 4.32 -45.57
N LEU A 3 95.78 3.12 -46.13
CA LEU A 3 96.81 2.16 -45.67
C LEU A 3 97.90 1.81 -46.70
N LEU A 4 97.98 2.50 -47.85
CA LEU A 4 98.97 2.20 -48.90
C LEU A 4 100.03 3.29 -49.10
N SER A 5 100.16 4.26 -48.18
CA SER A 5 101.03 5.43 -48.39
C SER A 5 102.43 5.34 -47.76
N GLU A 6 102.82 4.23 -47.14
CA GLU A 6 104.17 4.12 -46.57
C GLU A 6 104.91 2.84 -47.00
N ARG A 7 105.88 3.04 -47.90
CA ARG A 7 107.07 2.23 -48.20
C ARG A 7 106.87 0.81 -48.78
N GLY A 8 107.23 0.71 -50.05
CA GLY A 8 107.53 -0.52 -50.79
C GLY A 8 106.76 -0.56 -52.10
N ASP A 9 107.45 -0.46 -53.23
CA ASP A 9 106.86 -0.52 -54.58
C ASP A 9 105.98 -1.78 -54.69
N CYS A 10 104.67 -1.59 -54.55
CA CYS A 10 103.69 -2.66 -54.75
C CYS A 10 103.60 -2.85 -56.27
N PRO A 11 104.01 -4.01 -56.82
CA PRO A 11 103.98 -4.23 -58.26
C PRO A 11 102.57 -3.92 -58.81
N PRO A 12 102.44 -3.28 -59.99
CA PRO A 12 101.15 -2.83 -60.53
C PRO A 12 100.08 -3.94 -60.63
N GLN A 13 100.52 -5.21 -60.71
CA GLN A 13 99.66 -6.39 -60.66
C GLN A 13 98.93 -6.58 -59.31
N TRP A 14 99.54 -6.21 -58.19
CA TRP A 14 98.92 -6.28 -56.86
C TRP A 14 97.94 -5.14 -56.62
N LEU A 15 98.20 -3.94 -57.15
CA LEU A 15 97.25 -2.83 -57.10
C LEU A 15 95.98 -3.15 -57.90
N GLY A 16 96.12 -3.74 -59.09
CA GLY A 16 94.98 -4.22 -59.88
C GLY A 16 94.18 -5.29 -59.14
N LEU A 17 94.84 -6.25 -58.50
CA LEU A 17 94.16 -7.27 -57.70
C LEU A 17 93.44 -6.68 -56.48
N ILE A 18 94.02 -5.68 -55.81
CA ILE A 18 93.37 -4.97 -54.69
C ILE A 18 92.14 -4.20 -55.18
N GLU A 19 92.20 -3.54 -56.33
CA GLU A 19 91.05 -2.85 -56.93
C GLU A 19 89.94 -3.82 -57.33
N GLU A 20 90.28 -4.95 -57.98
CA GLU A 20 89.33 -6.03 -58.29
C GLU A 20 88.66 -6.58 -57.02
N LEU A 21 89.43 -6.81 -55.95
CA LEU A 21 88.91 -7.25 -54.65
C LEU A 21 88.02 -6.20 -53.97
N CYS A 22 88.32 -4.90 -54.13
CA CYS A 22 87.46 -3.83 -53.62
C CYS A 22 86.14 -3.74 -54.40
N VAL A 23 86.20 -3.82 -55.74
CA VAL A 23 85.00 -3.81 -56.59
C VAL A 23 84.12 -5.03 -56.34
N GLU A 24 84.73 -6.21 -56.19
CA GLU A 24 84.00 -7.44 -55.83
C GLU A 24 83.41 -7.32 -54.41
N GLY A 25 84.16 -6.76 -53.46
CA GLY A 25 83.68 -6.49 -52.10
C GLY A 25 82.48 -5.55 -52.07
N ASP A 26 82.52 -4.45 -52.81
CA ASP A 26 81.41 -3.50 -52.94
C ASP A 26 80.20 -4.15 -53.63
N SER A 27 80.43 -4.98 -54.66
CA SER A 27 79.37 -5.74 -55.35
C SER A 27 78.69 -6.75 -54.43
N LEU A 28 79.47 -7.46 -53.60
CA LEU A 28 78.93 -8.39 -52.59
C LEU A 28 78.14 -7.67 -51.50
N ILE A 29 78.58 -6.47 -51.10
CA ILE A 29 77.83 -5.64 -50.17
C ILE A 29 76.51 -5.22 -50.82
N GLU A 30 76.52 -4.60 -52.00
CA GLU A 30 75.28 -4.19 -52.68
C GLU A 30 74.29 -5.35 -52.85
N GLU A 31 74.78 -6.54 -53.23
CA GLU A 31 73.95 -7.74 -53.32
C GLU A 31 73.38 -8.16 -51.95
N ALA A 32 74.17 -8.13 -50.88
CA ALA A 32 73.68 -8.41 -49.53
C ALA A 32 72.63 -7.38 -49.05
N TRP A 33 72.78 -6.11 -49.40
CA TRP A 33 71.80 -5.07 -49.11
C TRP A 33 70.49 -5.30 -49.89
N ARG A 34 70.59 -5.64 -51.18
CA ARG A 34 69.44 -5.97 -52.02
C ARG A 34 68.65 -7.16 -51.47
N VAL A 35 69.35 -8.24 -51.10
CA VAL A 35 68.71 -9.42 -50.49
C VAL A 35 68.03 -9.07 -49.17
N ARG A 36 68.66 -8.24 -48.33
CA ARG A 36 68.07 -7.79 -47.06
C ARG A 36 66.81 -6.95 -47.28
N ASP A 37 66.81 -6.05 -48.26
CA ASP A 37 65.64 -5.23 -48.61
C ASP A 37 64.50 -6.08 -49.21
N GLU A 38 64.82 -7.07 -50.04
CA GLU A 38 63.83 -8.02 -50.59
C GLU A 38 63.19 -8.87 -49.49
N GLN A 39 64.00 -9.42 -48.57
CA GLN A 39 63.51 -10.16 -47.41
C GLN A 39 62.64 -9.29 -46.50
N GLN A 40 63.03 -8.03 -46.31
CA GLN A 40 62.24 -7.08 -45.52
C GLN A 40 60.86 -6.84 -46.15
N LEU A 41 60.79 -6.67 -47.48
CA LEU A 41 59.53 -6.52 -48.21
C LEU A 41 58.66 -7.78 -48.11
N GLU A 42 59.25 -8.98 -48.17
CA GLU A 42 58.51 -10.24 -48.00
C GLU A 42 57.92 -10.37 -46.59
N VAL A 43 58.70 -10.02 -45.55
CA VAL A 43 58.23 -10.00 -44.16
C VAL A 43 57.08 -9.00 -43.98
N GLU A 44 57.18 -7.81 -44.55
CA GLU A 44 56.13 -6.79 -44.49
C GLU A 44 54.84 -7.22 -45.21
N ALA A 45 54.97 -7.88 -46.36
CA ALA A 45 53.83 -8.45 -47.09
C ALA A 45 53.15 -9.57 -46.29
N ALA A 46 53.94 -10.46 -45.66
CA ALA A 46 53.45 -11.51 -44.80
C ALA A 46 52.74 -10.97 -43.55
N ASP A 47 53.31 -9.95 -42.88
CA ASP A 47 52.68 -9.32 -41.72
C ASP A 47 51.35 -8.64 -42.09
N LYS A 48 51.29 -7.99 -43.26
CA LYS A 48 50.04 -7.40 -43.77
C LYS A 48 48.97 -8.47 -44.03
N GLN A 49 49.34 -9.61 -44.62
CA GLN A 49 48.41 -10.74 -44.81
C GLN A 49 47.97 -11.35 -43.47
N LEU A 50 48.87 -11.50 -42.50
CA LEU A 50 48.55 -11.99 -41.16
C LEU A 50 47.59 -11.05 -40.43
N ARG A 51 47.80 -9.73 -40.52
CA ARG A 51 46.87 -8.74 -39.94
C ARG A 51 45.51 -8.78 -40.61
N SER A 52 45.47 -8.86 -41.94
CA SER A 52 44.21 -8.96 -42.70
C SER A 52 43.43 -10.22 -42.37
N THR A 53 44.10 -11.37 -42.23
CA THR A 53 43.45 -12.64 -41.88
C THR A 53 42.95 -12.64 -40.44
N ARG A 54 43.71 -12.07 -39.50
CA ARG A 54 43.25 -11.86 -38.11
C ARG A 54 42.01 -10.97 -38.05
N ALA A 55 42.04 -9.82 -38.73
CA ALA A 55 40.89 -8.90 -38.75
C ALA A 55 39.62 -9.57 -39.31
N PHE A 56 39.75 -10.36 -40.39
CA PHE A 56 38.64 -11.12 -40.96
C PHE A 56 38.09 -12.18 -39.99
N LEU A 57 38.96 -12.88 -39.26
CA LEU A 57 38.53 -13.87 -38.26
C LEU A 57 37.84 -13.21 -37.06
N ASP A 58 38.33 -12.06 -36.62
CA ASP A 58 37.72 -11.28 -35.54
C ASP A 58 36.33 -10.78 -35.95
N GLU A 59 36.19 -10.27 -37.18
CA GLU A 59 34.89 -9.87 -37.75
C GLU A 59 33.91 -11.06 -37.80
N GLN A 60 34.37 -12.22 -38.28
CA GLN A 60 33.56 -13.44 -38.28
C GLN A 60 33.20 -13.97 -36.88
N ALA A 61 34.08 -13.78 -35.90
CA ALA A 61 33.80 -14.15 -34.51
C ALA A 61 32.72 -13.23 -33.92
N LEU A 62 32.82 -11.92 -34.22
CA LEU A 62 31.88 -10.90 -33.81
C LEU A 62 30.49 -11.11 -34.44
N GLU A 63 30.40 -11.39 -35.74
CA GLU A 63 29.14 -11.71 -36.41
C GLU A 63 28.45 -12.92 -35.77
N ARG A 64 29.19 -14.00 -35.54
CA ARG A 64 28.66 -15.19 -34.86
C ARG A 64 28.21 -14.90 -33.43
N GLU A 65 28.88 -14.00 -32.73
CA GLU A 65 28.46 -13.59 -31.39
C GLU A 65 27.16 -12.78 -31.43
N GLN A 66 27.03 -11.85 -32.37
CA GLN A 66 25.80 -11.09 -32.59
C GLN A 66 24.62 -12.01 -32.91
N GLU A 67 24.80 -13.00 -33.80
CA GLU A 67 23.77 -13.99 -34.12
C GLU A 67 23.37 -14.82 -32.88
N ARG A 68 24.35 -15.28 -32.08
CA ARG A 68 24.06 -15.99 -30.82
C ARG A 68 23.25 -15.13 -29.86
N ASP A 69 23.58 -13.85 -29.74
CA ASP A 69 22.85 -12.93 -28.89
C ASP A 69 21.42 -12.70 -29.41
N GLU A 70 21.24 -12.58 -30.73
CA GLU A 70 19.92 -12.48 -31.35
C GLU A 70 19.06 -13.71 -31.11
N TYR A 71 19.62 -14.91 -31.28
CA TYR A 71 18.93 -16.16 -30.96
C TYR A 71 18.58 -16.24 -29.48
N THR A 72 19.49 -15.86 -28.59
CA THR A 72 19.25 -15.82 -27.14
C THR A 72 18.09 -14.88 -26.80
N ARG A 73 18.06 -13.68 -27.40
CA ARG A 73 16.94 -12.73 -27.25
C ARG A 73 15.62 -13.30 -27.78
N GLN A 74 15.64 -13.99 -28.91
CA GLN A 74 14.44 -14.60 -29.48
C GLN A 74 13.91 -15.75 -28.61
N ILE A 75 14.80 -16.61 -28.09
CA ILE A 75 14.45 -17.68 -27.16
C ILE A 75 13.82 -17.09 -25.88
N ALA A 76 14.42 -16.02 -25.33
CA ALA A 76 13.86 -15.34 -24.17
C ALA A 76 12.45 -14.79 -24.42
N ARG A 77 12.23 -14.14 -25.58
CA ARG A 77 10.89 -13.66 -25.99
C ARG A 77 9.88 -14.81 -26.11
N LEU A 78 10.26 -15.92 -26.75
CA LEU A 78 9.37 -17.07 -26.92
C LEU A 78 9.01 -17.73 -25.58
N ASN A 79 9.98 -17.86 -24.66
CA ASN A 79 9.73 -18.40 -23.33
C ASN A 79 8.76 -17.52 -22.52
N GLU A 80 8.86 -16.19 -22.62
CA GLU A 80 7.93 -15.29 -21.97
C GLU A 80 6.51 -15.44 -22.53
N LEU A 81 6.35 -15.52 -23.86
CA LEU A 81 5.05 -15.78 -24.49
C LEU A 81 4.42 -17.11 -24.06
N VAL A 82 5.22 -18.17 -23.90
CA VAL A 82 4.74 -19.46 -23.39
C VAL A 82 4.28 -19.33 -21.93
N ARG A 83 5.01 -18.56 -21.11
CA ARG A 83 4.67 -18.31 -19.70
C ARG A 83 3.40 -17.46 -19.56
N GLU A 84 3.23 -16.46 -20.41
CA GLU A 84 1.98 -15.68 -20.52
C GLU A 84 0.80 -16.57 -20.88
N ARG A 85 0.89 -17.35 -21.96
CA ARG A 85 -0.18 -18.31 -22.31
C ARG A 85 -0.45 -19.35 -21.23
N GLY A 86 0.56 -19.79 -20.50
CA GLY A 86 0.41 -20.70 -19.37
C GLY A 86 -0.44 -20.08 -18.26
N ARG A 87 -0.22 -18.81 -17.93
CA ARG A 87 -1.03 -18.05 -16.97
C ARG A 87 -2.45 -17.83 -17.47
N ASP A 88 -2.62 -17.44 -18.74
CA ASP A 88 -3.97 -17.22 -19.32
C ASP A 88 -4.82 -18.49 -19.25
N ARG A 89 -4.23 -19.67 -19.49
CA ARG A 89 -4.93 -20.96 -19.33
C ARG A 89 -5.30 -21.26 -17.88
N GLN A 90 -4.44 -20.93 -16.93
CA GLN A 90 -4.75 -21.08 -15.50
C GLN A 90 -5.90 -20.17 -15.09
N PHE A 91 -5.86 -18.89 -15.49
CA PHE A 91 -6.96 -17.96 -15.23
C PHE A 91 -8.26 -18.40 -15.91
N SER A 92 -8.22 -18.88 -17.16
CA SER A 92 -9.41 -19.41 -17.85
C SER A 92 -10.01 -20.59 -17.10
N SER A 93 -9.19 -21.54 -16.64
CA SER A 93 -9.66 -22.70 -15.87
C SER A 93 -10.24 -22.30 -14.51
N GLU A 94 -9.66 -21.31 -13.85
CA GLU A 94 -10.16 -20.79 -12.57
C GLU A 94 -11.50 -20.07 -12.75
N VAL A 95 -11.64 -19.26 -13.81
CA VAL A 95 -12.89 -18.59 -14.18
C VAL A 95 -13.98 -19.62 -14.49
N GLU A 96 -13.71 -20.64 -15.30
CA GLU A 96 -14.66 -21.73 -15.59
C GLU A 96 -15.10 -22.46 -14.32
N SER A 97 -14.17 -22.72 -13.39
CA SER A 97 -14.50 -23.35 -12.11
C SER A 97 -15.38 -22.46 -11.22
N LEU A 98 -15.11 -21.14 -11.17
CA LEU A 98 -15.92 -20.20 -10.41
C LEU A 98 -17.31 -20.02 -11.03
N GLU A 99 -17.41 -19.99 -12.36
CA GLU A 99 -18.70 -19.95 -13.06
C GLU A 99 -19.55 -21.20 -12.78
N GLN A 100 -18.92 -22.37 -12.73
CA GLN A 100 -19.60 -23.62 -12.37
C GLN A 100 -20.11 -23.59 -10.92
N GLN A 101 -19.28 -23.14 -9.98
CA GLN A 101 -19.69 -22.98 -8.58
C GLN A 101 -20.84 -21.97 -8.42
N LEU A 102 -20.81 -20.85 -9.16
CA LEU A 102 -21.90 -19.87 -9.15
C LEU A 102 -23.21 -20.45 -9.67
N LYS A 103 -23.16 -21.26 -10.74
CA LYS A 103 -24.35 -21.95 -11.27
C LYS A 103 -24.92 -22.94 -10.26
N GLU A 104 -24.07 -23.75 -9.64
CA GLU A 104 -24.49 -24.72 -8.62
C GLU A 104 -25.10 -24.02 -7.40
N MET A 105 -24.49 -22.94 -6.92
CA MET A 105 -25.04 -22.14 -5.82
C MET A 105 -26.39 -21.51 -6.19
N ALA A 106 -26.55 -21.01 -7.42
CA ALA A 106 -27.81 -20.46 -7.89
C ALA A 106 -28.92 -21.53 -7.98
N GLU A 107 -28.59 -22.74 -8.43
CA GLU A 107 -29.52 -23.87 -8.48
C GLU A 107 -29.94 -24.31 -7.06
N GLN A 108 -28.99 -24.41 -6.13
CA GLN A 108 -29.29 -24.70 -4.72
C GLN A 108 -30.19 -23.64 -4.09
N LEU A 109 -29.96 -22.36 -4.38
CA LEU A 109 -30.83 -21.27 -3.92
C LEU A 109 -32.26 -21.44 -4.47
N SER A 110 -32.41 -21.66 -5.77
CA SER A 110 -33.71 -21.91 -6.40
C SER A 110 -34.44 -23.09 -5.76
N ASP A 111 -33.75 -24.20 -5.50
CA ASP A 111 -34.32 -25.37 -4.82
C ASP A 111 -34.77 -25.07 -3.39
N THR A 112 -33.99 -24.27 -2.64
CA THR A 112 -34.38 -23.86 -1.29
C THR A 112 -35.58 -22.92 -1.29
N GLU A 113 -35.68 -22.03 -2.27
CA GLU A 113 -36.83 -21.15 -2.46
C GLU A 113 -38.09 -21.94 -2.82
N GLU A 114 -37.98 -22.94 -3.70
CA GLU A 114 -39.11 -23.80 -4.06
C GLU A 114 -39.58 -24.64 -2.86
N LYS A 115 -38.65 -25.20 -2.07
CA LYS A 115 -38.96 -25.91 -0.82
C LYS A 115 -39.64 -24.99 0.20
N LYS A 116 -39.14 -23.76 0.35
CA LYS A 116 -39.76 -22.73 1.20
C LYS A 116 -41.20 -22.46 0.76
N LEU A 117 -41.43 -22.19 -0.52
CA LEU A 117 -42.77 -21.97 -1.08
C LEU A 117 -43.71 -23.16 -0.84
N LYS A 118 -43.22 -24.40 -0.97
CA LYS A 118 -44.00 -25.61 -0.67
C LYS A 118 -44.39 -25.68 0.81
N MET A 119 -43.49 -25.33 1.72
CA MET A 119 -43.76 -25.31 3.16
C MET A 119 -44.71 -24.17 3.55
N GLU A 120 -44.55 -22.98 2.97
CA GLU A 120 -45.47 -21.84 3.17
C GLU A 120 -46.89 -22.18 2.72
N LYS A 121 -47.05 -22.86 1.56
CA LYS A 121 -48.36 -23.35 1.11
C LYS A 121 -49.00 -24.34 2.08
N LYS A 122 -48.21 -25.28 2.61
CA LYS A 122 -48.69 -26.25 3.62
C LYS A 122 -49.08 -25.56 4.92
N LEU A 123 -48.28 -24.60 5.37
CA LEU A 123 -48.57 -23.80 6.56
C LEU A 123 -49.87 -23.02 6.38
N LYS A 124 -50.04 -22.34 5.23
CA LYS A 124 -51.27 -21.62 4.90
C LYS A 124 -52.50 -22.54 4.92
N GLY A 125 -52.40 -23.73 4.31
CA GLY A 125 -53.49 -24.70 4.35
C GLY A 125 -53.80 -25.23 5.76
N ALA A 126 -52.80 -25.33 6.64
CA ALA A 126 -53.00 -25.69 8.04
C ALA A 126 -53.67 -24.55 8.83
N GLU A 127 -53.28 -23.29 8.59
CA GLU A 127 -53.95 -22.11 9.15
C GLU A 127 -55.43 -22.08 8.75
N ASP A 128 -55.73 -22.27 7.47
CA ASP A 128 -57.13 -22.26 6.98
C ASP A 128 -57.95 -23.40 7.62
N LYS A 129 -57.33 -24.56 7.84
CA LYS A 129 -57.98 -25.67 8.56
C LYS A 129 -58.23 -25.35 10.03
N ILE A 130 -57.33 -24.63 10.69
CA ILE A 130 -57.53 -24.17 12.08
C ILE A 130 -58.75 -23.25 12.15
N TRP A 131 -58.87 -22.29 11.22
CA TRP A 131 -60.03 -21.39 11.15
C TRP A 131 -61.35 -22.16 11.01
N VAL A 132 -61.41 -23.14 10.09
CA VAL A 132 -62.62 -23.98 9.94
C VAL A 132 -62.93 -24.79 11.20
N LEU A 133 -61.90 -25.31 11.88
CA LEU A 133 -62.11 -26.05 13.14
C LEU A 133 -62.56 -25.13 14.27
N GLN A 134 -62.11 -23.88 14.31
CA GLN A 134 -62.58 -22.88 15.27
C GLN A 134 -64.06 -22.57 15.04
N ASP A 135 -64.48 -22.33 13.80
CA ASP A 135 -65.90 -22.11 13.46
C ASP A 135 -66.77 -23.30 13.90
N TYR A 136 -66.32 -24.53 13.64
CA TYR A 136 -67.05 -25.74 14.06
C TYR A 136 -67.10 -25.92 15.58
N ILE A 137 -66.04 -25.56 16.30
CA ILE A 137 -66.04 -25.56 17.77
C ILE A 137 -67.04 -24.53 18.28
N ASP A 138 -67.05 -23.32 17.74
CA ASP A 138 -67.99 -22.27 18.12
C ASP A 138 -69.44 -22.71 17.86
N GLU A 139 -69.72 -23.36 16.73
CA GLU A 139 -71.03 -23.96 16.43
C GLU A 139 -71.43 -25.04 17.46
N ILE A 140 -70.52 -25.93 17.83
CA ILE A 140 -70.80 -26.96 18.86
C ILE A 140 -71.01 -26.33 20.23
N GLU A 141 -70.17 -25.38 20.62
CA GLU A 141 -70.22 -24.73 21.93
C GLU A 141 -71.51 -23.92 22.09
N THR A 142 -71.94 -23.23 21.03
CA THR A 142 -73.23 -22.52 21.00
C THR A 142 -74.42 -23.49 21.08
N ALA A 143 -74.41 -24.58 20.30
CA ALA A 143 -75.46 -25.60 20.36
C ALA A 143 -75.54 -26.28 21.73
N LYS A 144 -74.38 -26.57 22.34
CA LYS A 144 -74.29 -27.12 23.69
C LYS A 144 -74.86 -26.14 24.71
N SER A 145 -74.45 -24.87 24.67
CA SER A 145 -74.94 -23.83 25.58
C SER A 145 -76.46 -23.65 25.49
N GLN A 146 -77.02 -23.67 24.27
CA GLN A 146 -78.47 -23.63 24.06
C GLN A 146 -79.19 -24.85 24.65
N ARG A 147 -78.61 -26.06 24.48
CA ARG A 147 -79.17 -27.29 25.05
C ARG A 147 -79.11 -27.32 26.57
N GLU A 148 -78.01 -26.84 27.16
CA GLU A 148 -77.87 -26.70 28.61
C GLU A 148 -78.92 -25.73 29.16
N ALA A 149 -79.09 -24.55 28.55
CA ALA A 149 -80.13 -23.60 28.93
C ALA A 149 -81.56 -24.19 28.86
N ALA A 150 -81.88 -24.96 27.80
CA ALA A 150 -83.17 -25.62 27.67
C ALA A 150 -83.40 -26.72 28.73
N LEU A 151 -82.35 -27.45 29.11
CA LEU A 151 -82.44 -28.44 30.20
C LEU A 151 -82.61 -27.76 31.56
N GLU A 152 -81.91 -26.65 31.80
CA GLU A 152 -82.08 -25.84 33.02
C GLU A 152 -83.51 -25.31 33.14
N GLU A 153 -84.09 -24.79 32.06
CA GLU A 153 -85.49 -24.35 32.02
C GLU A 153 -86.44 -25.51 32.35
N ARG A 154 -86.23 -26.69 31.74
CA ARG A 154 -87.08 -27.86 32.01
C ARG A 154 -86.96 -28.37 33.45
N VAL A 155 -85.77 -28.28 34.05
CA VAL A 155 -85.56 -28.62 35.47
C VAL A 155 -86.30 -27.62 36.37
N LEU A 156 -86.27 -26.32 36.06
CA LEU A 156 -87.03 -25.31 36.80
C LEU A 156 -88.54 -25.55 36.70
N GLU A 157 -89.06 -25.90 35.52
CA GLU A 157 -90.46 -26.29 35.33
C GLU A 157 -90.84 -27.51 36.18
N LEU A 158 -90.04 -28.58 36.13
CA LEU A 158 -90.28 -29.79 36.93
C LEU A 158 -90.20 -29.52 38.43
N GLN A 159 -89.28 -28.66 38.87
CA GLN A 159 -89.22 -28.23 40.27
C GLN A 159 -90.48 -27.46 40.69
N ALA A 160 -91.00 -26.59 39.81
CA ALA A 160 -92.25 -25.88 40.05
C ALA A 160 -93.45 -26.86 40.13
N GLU A 161 -93.57 -27.79 39.19
CA GLU A 161 -94.59 -28.85 39.18
C GLU A 161 -94.50 -29.71 40.47
N LEU A 162 -93.31 -30.17 40.84
CA LEU A 162 -93.10 -30.95 42.07
C LEU A 162 -93.49 -30.13 43.32
N SER A 163 -93.19 -28.83 43.36
CA SER A 163 -93.61 -27.97 44.47
C SER A 163 -95.14 -27.84 44.57
N THR A 164 -95.83 -27.79 43.42
CA THR A 164 -97.31 -27.77 43.38
C THR A 164 -97.89 -29.09 43.85
N GLN A 165 -97.31 -30.21 43.41
CA GLN A 165 -97.73 -31.54 43.81
C GLN A 165 -97.43 -31.81 45.29
N ALA A 166 -96.28 -31.36 45.81
CA ALA A 166 -95.92 -31.48 47.22
C ALA A 166 -96.89 -30.70 48.12
N ARG A 167 -97.31 -29.50 47.70
CA ARG A 167 -98.38 -28.73 48.38
C ARG A 167 -99.70 -29.50 48.38
N ALA A 168 -100.14 -30.00 47.22
CA ALA A 168 -101.35 -30.80 47.12
C ALA A 168 -101.30 -32.10 47.96
N HIS A 169 -100.14 -32.78 48.01
CA HIS A 169 -99.93 -33.94 48.88
C HIS A 169 -99.95 -33.56 50.36
N ALA A 170 -99.36 -32.43 50.76
CA ALA A 170 -99.40 -31.97 52.14
C ALA A 170 -100.84 -31.70 52.61
N ASP A 171 -101.69 -31.16 51.73
CA ASP A 171 -103.12 -30.97 52.00
C ASP A 171 -103.82 -32.32 52.24
N VAL A 172 -103.63 -33.29 51.34
CA VAL A 172 -104.21 -34.65 51.46
C VAL A 172 -103.68 -35.42 52.68
N VAL A 173 -102.39 -35.33 52.99
CA VAL A 173 -101.81 -35.96 54.18
C VAL A 173 -102.34 -35.29 55.45
N GLY A 174 -102.56 -33.98 55.45
CA GLY A 174 -103.25 -33.28 56.53
C GLY A 174 -104.67 -33.83 56.74
N GLU A 175 -105.40 -34.07 55.66
CA GLU A 175 -106.72 -34.73 55.70
C GLU A 175 -106.66 -36.17 56.24
N LEU A 176 -105.65 -36.97 55.84
CA LEU A 176 -105.46 -38.34 56.32
C LEU A 176 -104.99 -38.42 57.77
N GLN A 177 -104.13 -37.52 58.23
CA GLN A 177 -103.68 -37.45 59.63
C GLN A 177 -104.83 -37.08 60.57
N ASN A 178 -105.80 -36.28 60.09
CA ASN A 178 -107.05 -36.05 60.81
C ASN A 178 -107.92 -37.32 60.93
N LEU A 179 -107.72 -38.32 60.06
CA LEU A 179 -108.44 -39.61 60.06
C LEU A 179 -107.69 -40.74 60.76
N GLN A 180 -106.36 -40.63 60.96
CA GLN A 180 -105.49 -41.69 61.47
C GLN A 180 -105.04 -41.49 62.93
N GLY A 181 -105.85 -40.78 63.73
CA GLY A 181 -105.64 -40.60 65.17
C GLY A 181 -106.11 -41.76 66.06
N CYS A 182 -106.12 -43.02 65.57
CA CYS A 182 -106.51 -44.20 66.35
C CYS A 182 -105.77 -45.46 65.89
N SER A 183 -105.09 -46.11 66.84
CA SER A 183 -104.42 -47.43 66.77
C SER A 183 -103.09 -47.45 66.02
N GLY A 184 -102.02 -48.02 66.55
CA GLY A 184 -101.91 -48.99 67.64
C GLY A 184 -100.77 -49.95 67.30
N ASP A 185 -99.67 -49.74 67.99
CA ASP A 185 -98.36 -50.39 68.01
C ASP A 185 -98.42 -51.93 68.17
N HIS A 186 -97.51 -52.70 67.56
CA HIS A 186 -96.99 -54.00 68.05
C HIS A 186 -95.74 -54.47 67.27
N THR A 187 -94.61 -54.52 67.96
CA THR A 187 -93.36 -55.25 67.63
C THR A 187 -93.14 -56.37 68.69
N PRO A 188 -92.00 -57.08 68.75
CA PRO A 188 -91.45 -58.16 67.89
C PRO A 188 -91.02 -59.40 68.75
N GLN A 189 -90.31 -60.41 68.17
CA GLN A 189 -89.29 -61.36 68.78
C GLN A 189 -89.35 -62.81 68.20
N PRO A 190 -88.36 -63.73 68.42
CA PRO A 190 -86.93 -63.72 68.03
C PRO A 190 -86.39 -65.12 67.55
N ALA A 191 -85.07 -65.21 67.31
CA ALA A 191 -84.23 -66.31 66.73
C ALA A 191 -84.17 -67.66 67.51
N PRO A 192 -83.48 -68.73 67.00
CA PRO A 192 -82.06 -68.95 67.38
C PRO A 192 -81.11 -69.80 66.46
N GLN A 193 -79.79 -69.58 66.67
CA GLN A 193 -78.62 -70.52 66.81
C GLN A 193 -78.05 -71.30 65.59
N THR A 194 -76.84 -70.95 65.07
CA THR A 194 -75.43 -71.37 65.40
C THR A 194 -75.02 -72.82 65.04
N HIS A 195 -74.09 -72.95 64.08
CA HIS A 195 -73.29 -74.17 63.84
C HIS A 195 -71.79 -73.88 63.79
N ILE A 196 -71.02 -74.73 64.47
CA ILE A 196 -69.57 -74.66 64.70
C ILE A 196 -68.85 -75.44 63.59
N CYS A 197 -67.84 -74.83 62.95
CA CYS A 197 -66.93 -75.51 62.01
C CYS A 197 -65.56 -75.82 62.66
N PRO A 198 -64.86 -76.90 62.23
CA PRO A 198 -63.62 -77.37 62.85
C PRO A 198 -62.37 -76.50 62.52
N PRO A 199 -61.36 -76.45 63.41
CA PRO A 199 -60.26 -75.44 63.38
C PRO A 199 -59.23 -75.61 62.24
N THR A 200 -59.01 -76.81 61.70
CA THR A 200 -58.00 -77.08 60.66
C THR A 200 -58.40 -76.56 59.27
N SER A 201 -59.71 -76.55 58.96
CA SER A 201 -60.27 -75.98 57.72
C SER A 201 -60.13 -74.46 57.68
N LEU A 202 -60.34 -73.78 58.82
CA LEU A 202 -60.20 -72.33 58.94
C LEU A 202 -58.75 -71.86 58.80
N GLN A 203 -57.78 -72.68 59.21
CA GLN A 203 -56.36 -72.37 59.10
C GLN A 203 -55.83 -72.47 57.66
N LEU A 204 -56.25 -73.48 56.88
CA LEU A 204 -55.91 -73.58 55.46
C LEU A 204 -56.56 -72.47 54.63
N LYS A 205 -57.83 -72.15 54.92
CA LYS A 205 -58.54 -71.02 54.29
C LYS A 205 -57.90 -69.68 54.61
N SER A 206 -57.43 -69.48 55.85
CA SER A 206 -56.74 -68.24 56.24
C SER A 206 -55.36 -68.11 55.57
N GLN A 207 -54.62 -69.22 55.40
CA GLN A 207 -53.35 -69.25 54.66
C GLN A 207 -53.55 -69.00 53.15
N LEU A 208 -54.51 -69.65 52.50
CA LEU A 208 -54.85 -69.41 51.09
C LEU A 208 -55.28 -67.96 50.85
N ARG A 209 -56.09 -67.40 51.76
CA ARG A 209 -56.47 -65.99 51.73
C ARG A 209 -55.29 -65.04 51.95
N GLY A 210 -54.33 -65.42 52.80
CA GLY A 210 -53.08 -64.69 53.00
C GLY A 210 -52.22 -64.65 51.73
N MET A 211 -52.01 -65.79 51.08
CA MET A 211 -51.30 -65.90 49.81
C MET A 211 -52.00 -65.13 48.68
N ALA A 212 -53.34 -65.23 48.58
CA ALA A 212 -54.13 -64.51 47.58
C ALA A 212 -54.06 -62.98 47.75
N LYS A 213 -54.00 -62.48 48.99
CA LYS A 213 -53.80 -61.05 49.28
C LYS A 213 -52.38 -60.60 48.97
N SER A 214 -51.38 -61.45 49.21
CA SER A 214 -49.99 -61.14 48.90
C SER A 214 -49.75 -61.07 47.39
N LEU A 215 -50.27 -62.03 46.62
CA LEU A 215 -50.21 -62.01 45.15
C LEU A 215 -50.94 -60.80 44.57
N GLU A 216 -52.11 -60.45 45.11
CA GLU A 216 -52.86 -59.27 44.67
C GLU A 216 -52.17 -57.94 45.00
N ARG A 217 -51.30 -57.91 46.02
CA ARG A 217 -50.43 -56.76 46.26
C ARG A 217 -49.32 -56.70 45.21
N GLN A 218 -48.65 -57.82 44.94
CA GLN A 218 -47.59 -57.92 43.94
C GLN A 218 -48.08 -57.62 42.51
N ILE A 219 -49.28 -58.09 42.14
CA ILE A 219 -49.92 -57.77 40.85
C ILE A 219 -50.12 -56.26 40.73
N ARG A 220 -50.70 -55.63 41.76
CA ARG A 220 -50.90 -54.17 41.77
C ARG A 220 -49.61 -53.38 41.72
N GLU A 221 -48.54 -53.86 42.37
CA GLU A 221 -47.21 -53.24 42.31
C GLU A 221 -46.63 -53.31 40.89
N LEU A 222 -46.73 -54.47 40.21
CA LEU A 222 -46.27 -54.63 38.82
C LEU A 222 -47.12 -53.81 37.84
N GLU A 223 -48.44 -53.79 38.01
CA GLU A 223 -49.35 -52.99 37.19
C GLU A 223 -49.15 -51.48 37.43
N ALA A 224 -48.89 -51.04 38.67
CA ALA A 224 -48.58 -49.65 38.97
C ALA A 224 -47.25 -49.22 38.35
N ALA A 225 -46.21 -50.06 38.44
CA ALA A 225 -44.93 -49.84 37.76
C ALA A 225 -45.11 -49.74 36.23
N ASN A 226 -46.05 -50.50 35.67
CA ASN A 226 -46.39 -50.46 34.25
C ASN A 226 -47.07 -49.13 33.84
N ILE A 227 -47.93 -48.57 34.70
CA ILE A 227 -48.64 -47.30 34.44
C ILE A 227 -47.69 -46.10 34.54
N HIS A 228 -46.84 -46.06 35.58
CA HIS A 228 -46.01 -44.87 35.88
C HIS A 228 -44.86 -44.68 34.87
N VAL A 229 -44.47 -45.73 34.15
CA VAL A 229 -43.43 -45.66 33.10
C VAL A 229 -44.03 -45.34 31.72
N SER A 230 -45.33 -45.55 31.52
CA SER A 230 -45.98 -45.34 30.21
C SER A 230 -46.36 -43.88 29.95
N SER A 231 -46.38 -43.01 30.97
CA SER A 231 -46.70 -41.58 30.82
C SER A 231 -45.55 -40.70 30.36
N ALA A 232 -44.35 -41.25 30.15
CA ALA A 232 -43.14 -40.49 29.78
C ALA A 232 -42.63 -40.74 28.36
N SER A 233 -43.30 -41.58 27.55
CA SER A 233 -42.87 -41.90 26.19
C SER A 233 -43.80 -41.27 25.15
N LEU A 234 -43.35 -40.19 24.52
CA LEU A 234 -43.99 -39.55 23.36
C LEU A 234 -43.72 -40.33 22.07
N SER A 235 -44.08 -41.60 22.02
CA SER A 235 -44.05 -42.40 20.79
C SER A 235 -45.31 -43.26 20.72
N SER A 236 -45.95 -43.25 19.54
CA SER A 236 -47.27 -43.84 19.24
C SER A 236 -47.56 -45.16 19.95
N PRO A 237 -48.80 -45.39 20.42
CA PRO A 237 -49.20 -46.68 20.93
C PRO A 237 -49.17 -47.68 19.77
N SER A 238 -48.37 -48.75 19.89
CA SER A 238 -48.55 -49.91 19.02
C SER A 238 -49.87 -50.59 19.37
N GLU A 239 -50.71 -50.75 18.35
CA GLU A 239 -51.95 -51.50 18.36
C GLU A 239 -51.66 -52.96 18.74
N ASP A 240 -51.72 -53.32 20.01
CA ASP A 240 -51.89 -54.71 20.48
C ASP A 240 -52.18 -54.80 21.99
N VAL A 241 -52.93 -53.85 22.53
CA VAL A 241 -53.57 -54.01 23.86
C VAL A 241 -55.02 -53.65 23.72
N SER A 242 -55.85 -54.68 23.57
CA SER A 242 -57.30 -54.58 23.53
C SER A 242 -57.82 -53.78 24.73
N ILE A 243 -58.23 -52.53 24.45
CA ILE A 243 -58.91 -51.61 25.39
C ILE A 243 -60.18 -52.27 25.99
N ARG A 244 -60.64 -53.39 25.41
CA ARG A 244 -61.73 -54.25 25.92
C ARG A 244 -61.40 -54.86 27.29
N GLU A 245 -60.16 -55.23 27.58
CA GLU A 245 -59.80 -55.96 28.81
C GLU A 245 -59.57 -55.00 30.00
N GLN A 246 -59.14 -53.75 29.75
CA GLN A 246 -58.97 -52.72 30.80
C GLN A 246 -60.30 -52.15 31.30
N LEU A 247 -61.36 -52.19 30.49
CA LEU A 247 -62.71 -51.75 30.88
C LEU A 247 -63.48 -52.79 31.71
N GLU A 248 -63.11 -54.07 31.64
CA GLU A 248 -63.71 -55.11 32.49
C GLU A 248 -63.21 -55.08 33.94
N ALA A 249 -62.03 -54.50 34.20
CA ALA A 249 -61.51 -54.32 35.55
C ALA A 249 -62.17 -53.16 36.32
N LEU A 250 -62.81 -52.21 35.63
CA LEU A 250 -63.45 -51.02 36.21
C LEU A 250 -64.98 -51.08 36.20
N ARG A 251 -65.59 -52.13 35.63
CA ARG A 251 -67.02 -52.40 35.87
C ARG A 251 -67.20 -52.91 37.29
N CYS A 252 -67.61 -51.97 38.14
CA CYS A 252 -68.25 -52.22 39.41
C CYS A 252 -69.13 -53.48 39.34
N ARG A 253 -68.83 -54.48 40.16
CA ARG A 253 -69.80 -55.51 40.52
C ARG A 253 -71.01 -54.79 41.12
N THR A 254 -72.10 -54.74 40.38
CA THR A 254 -73.42 -54.47 40.94
C THR A 254 -73.70 -55.51 42.04
N PRO A 255 -74.17 -55.08 43.23
CA PRO A 255 -74.55 -56.00 44.28
C PRO A 255 -75.91 -56.60 43.94
N GLU A 256 -75.94 -57.70 43.20
CA GLU A 256 -77.16 -58.50 43.05
C GLU A 256 -77.14 -59.68 44.03
N ASP A 257 -78.16 -59.68 44.88
CA ASP A 257 -78.82 -60.81 45.54
C ASP A 257 -77.98 -61.67 46.50
N SER A 258 -77.66 -61.06 47.63
CA SER A 258 -77.49 -61.79 48.90
C SER A 258 -78.85 -62.15 49.50
N SER A 259 -79.49 -63.19 48.97
CA SER A 259 -80.66 -63.82 49.62
C SER A 259 -80.62 -65.33 49.48
N CYS A 260 -79.92 -65.99 50.40
CA CYS A 260 -80.19 -67.36 50.87
C CYS A 260 -79.23 -67.70 52.03
N PRO A 261 -79.71 -67.79 53.29
CA PRO A 261 -78.90 -68.25 54.42
C PRO A 261 -79.16 -69.74 54.66
N ALA A 262 -78.37 -70.62 54.04
CA ALA A 262 -78.08 -72.00 54.52
C ALA A 262 -77.43 -72.82 53.40
N SER A 263 -76.10 -72.90 53.38
CA SER A 263 -75.36 -74.01 52.75
C SER A 263 -73.93 -74.06 53.32
N PRO A 264 -73.64 -74.93 54.29
CA PRO A 264 -72.34 -75.04 54.93
C PRO A 264 -71.46 -76.06 54.19
N SER A 265 -70.91 -75.70 53.04
CA SER A 265 -69.82 -76.45 52.37
C SER A 265 -69.22 -75.73 51.15
N HIS A 266 -68.76 -74.48 51.30
CA HIS A 266 -67.84 -73.92 50.30
C HIS A 266 -66.50 -74.65 50.39
N LEU A 267 -66.26 -75.51 49.41
CA LEU A 267 -65.08 -76.35 49.26
C LEU A 267 -63.83 -75.48 49.02
N PRO A 268 -62.64 -75.92 49.48
CA PRO A 268 -61.34 -75.27 49.23
C PRO A 268 -60.99 -75.02 47.75
N MET A 269 -61.75 -75.61 46.82
CA MET A 269 -61.51 -75.53 45.38
C MET A 269 -61.77 -74.13 44.80
N ASP A 270 -62.78 -73.40 45.26
CA ASP A 270 -63.05 -72.05 44.73
C ASP A 270 -61.98 -71.04 45.13
N GLU A 271 -61.46 -71.13 46.37
CA GLU A 271 -60.35 -70.30 46.83
C GLU A 271 -59.05 -70.65 46.07
N LEU A 272 -58.87 -71.91 45.66
CA LEU A 272 -57.75 -72.36 44.83
C LEU A 272 -57.86 -71.85 43.38
N VAL A 273 -59.07 -71.85 42.80
CA VAL A 273 -59.33 -71.29 41.46
C VAL A 273 -59.09 -69.77 41.44
N GLN A 274 -59.54 -69.06 42.49
CA GLN A 274 -59.25 -67.63 42.62
C GLN A 274 -57.74 -67.34 42.76
N LEU A 275 -57.00 -68.22 43.44
CA LEU A 275 -55.55 -68.11 43.54
C LEU A 275 -54.86 -68.40 42.19
N SER A 276 -55.35 -69.38 41.42
CA SER A 276 -54.80 -69.68 40.08
C SER A 276 -55.06 -68.54 39.09
N ASP A 277 -56.22 -67.90 39.14
CA ASP A 277 -56.52 -66.73 38.29
C ASP A 277 -55.60 -65.55 38.62
N LYS A 278 -55.33 -65.32 39.91
CA LYS A 278 -54.36 -64.30 40.36
C LYS A 278 -52.95 -64.63 39.91
N LEU A 279 -52.53 -65.90 39.98
CA LEU A 279 -51.22 -66.33 39.50
C LEU A 279 -51.09 -66.12 37.98
N LEU A 280 -52.14 -66.38 37.21
CA LEU A 280 -52.15 -66.12 35.77
C LEU A 280 -52.04 -64.62 35.46
N ARG A 281 -52.77 -63.76 36.19
CA ARG A 281 -52.64 -62.29 36.06
C ARG A 281 -51.23 -61.81 36.41
N TYR A 282 -50.63 -62.36 37.47
CA TYR A 282 -49.25 -62.08 37.83
C TYR A 282 -48.27 -62.48 36.72
N SER A 283 -48.43 -63.67 36.12
CA SER A 283 -47.60 -64.12 35.00
C SER A 283 -47.67 -63.15 33.82
N ARG A 284 -48.88 -62.74 33.43
CA ARG A 284 -49.10 -61.77 32.34
C ARG A 284 -48.48 -60.40 32.65
N ALA A 285 -48.65 -59.89 33.87
CA ALA A 285 -48.04 -58.63 34.29
C ALA A 285 -46.49 -58.69 34.27
N ALA A 286 -45.92 -59.82 34.71
CA ALA A 286 -44.47 -60.05 34.66
C ALA A 286 -43.94 -60.17 33.22
N GLU A 287 -44.62 -60.92 32.35
CA GLU A 287 -44.27 -61.05 30.92
C GLU A 287 -44.28 -59.70 30.21
N ASN A 288 -45.26 -58.84 30.49
CA ASN A 288 -45.33 -57.48 29.95
C ASN A 288 -44.14 -56.61 30.37
N ILE A 289 -43.70 -56.70 31.63
CA ILE A 289 -42.52 -55.98 32.11
C ILE A 289 -41.25 -56.50 31.45
N ILE A 290 -41.11 -57.83 31.29
CA ILE A 290 -39.96 -58.44 30.60
C ILE A 290 -39.91 -57.99 29.14
N LYS A 291 -41.04 -57.94 28.44
CA LYS A 291 -41.10 -57.44 27.07
C LYS A 291 -40.64 -55.98 26.98
N LYS A 292 -41.15 -55.11 27.86
CA LYS A 292 -40.71 -53.71 27.93
C LYS A 292 -39.23 -53.56 28.27
N LEU A 293 -38.70 -54.41 29.14
CA LEU A 293 -37.27 -54.41 29.47
C LEU A 293 -36.44 -54.73 28.21
N ARG A 294 -36.83 -55.75 27.44
CA ARG A 294 -36.18 -56.07 26.15
C ARG A 294 -36.29 -54.95 25.13
N ASP A 295 -37.46 -54.31 25.03
CA ASP A 295 -37.66 -53.17 24.12
C ASP A 295 -36.74 -52.01 24.49
N ARG A 296 -36.56 -51.74 25.80
CA ARG A 296 -35.63 -50.71 26.29
C ARG A 296 -34.17 -51.09 26.13
N GLU A 297 -33.82 -52.36 26.31
CA GLU A 297 -32.48 -52.86 25.99
C GLU A 297 -32.16 -52.65 24.50
N MET A 298 -33.13 -52.94 23.62
CA MET A 298 -32.98 -52.70 22.19
C MET A 298 -32.83 -51.20 21.87
N GLU A 299 -33.63 -50.34 22.50
CA GLU A 299 -33.52 -48.88 22.37
C GLU A 299 -32.13 -48.38 22.82
N ILE A 300 -31.61 -48.89 23.93
CA ILE A 300 -30.25 -48.57 24.40
C ILE A 300 -29.21 -49.02 23.38
N ILE A 301 -29.34 -50.22 22.80
CA ILE A 301 -28.41 -50.72 21.77
C ILE A 301 -28.44 -49.82 20.53
N MET A 302 -29.63 -49.45 20.05
CA MET A 302 -29.77 -48.55 18.90
C MET A 302 -29.19 -47.17 19.17
N LEU A 303 -29.46 -46.58 20.34
CA LEU A 303 -28.90 -45.28 20.72
C LEU A 303 -27.38 -45.32 20.83
N ARG A 304 -26.81 -46.43 21.32
CA ARG A 304 -25.35 -46.62 21.35
C ARG A 304 -24.76 -46.71 19.95
N ALA A 305 -25.37 -47.49 19.06
CA ALA A 305 -24.93 -47.59 17.66
C ALA A 305 -24.97 -46.23 16.95
N ASN A 306 -26.04 -45.46 17.13
CA ASN A 306 -26.13 -44.10 16.59
C ASN A 306 -25.07 -43.17 17.18
N ALA A 307 -24.78 -43.27 18.48
CA ALA A 307 -23.72 -42.48 19.10
C ALA A 307 -22.32 -42.82 18.55
N GLU A 308 -22.06 -44.10 18.28
CA GLU A 308 -20.83 -44.56 17.64
C GLU A 308 -20.70 -44.06 16.19
N GLU A 309 -21.79 -44.08 15.41
CA GLU A 309 -21.82 -43.53 14.05
C GLU A 309 -21.57 -42.01 14.03
N MET A 310 -22.28 -41.26 14.88
CA MET A 310 -22.06 -39.81 15.02
C MET A 310 -20.63 -39.47 15.49
N GLN A 311 -20.02 -40.34 16.30
CA GLN A 311 -18.63 -40.19 16.71
C GLN A 311 -17.68 -40.44 15.53
N ALA A 312 -17.92 -41.48 14.73
CA ALA A 312 -17.13 -41.75 13.53
C ALA A 312 -17.21 -40.61 12.50
N GLU A 313 -18.40 -40.04 12.28
CA GLU A 313 -18.56 -38.86 11.42
C GLU A 313 -17.78 -37.65 11.92
N ARG A 314 -17.84 -37.38 13.23
CA ARG A 314 -17.07 -36.31 13.87
C ARG A 314 -15.57 -36.50 13.63
N ASP A 315 -15.05 -37.71 13.80
CA ASP A 315 -13.63 -38.02 13.62
C ASP A 315 -13.19 -37.83 12.16
N VAL A 316 -14.05 -38.23 11.20
CA VAL A 316 -13.81 -38.00 9.76
C VAL A 316 -13.78 -36.50 9.44
N LEU A 317 -14.76 -35.74 9.92
CA LEU A 317 -14.84 -34.29 9.71
C LEU A 317 -13.66 -33.56 10.37
N GLN A 318 -13.26 -33.98 11.58
CA GLN A 318 -12.08 -33.43 12.25
C GLN A 318 -10.82 -33.69 11.42
N GLY A 319 -10.62 -34.92 10.92
CA GLY A 319 -9.49 -35.24 10.05
C GLY A 319 -9.49 -34.45 8.73
N GLN A 320 -10.66 -34.15 8.16
CA GLN A 320 -10.76 -33.28 6.98
C GLN A 320 -10.37 -31.83 7.30
N ASN A 321 -10.84 -31.29 8.42
CA ASN A 321 -10.48 -29.95 8.89
C ASN A 321 -8.97 -29.82 9.14
N GLU A 322 -8.35 -30.81 9.80
CA GLU A 322 -6.89 -30.83 10.03
C GLU A 322 -6.09 -30.84 8.72
N ARG A 323 -6.53 -31.62 7.71
CA ARG A 323 -5.90 -31.60 6.37
C ARG A 323 -6.02 -30.24 5.69
N GLN A 324 -7.19 -29.60 5.75
CA GLN A 324 -7.41 -28.27 5.20
C GLN A 324 -6.53 -27.22 5.91
N GLN A 325 -6.41 -27.30 7.24
CA GLN A 325 -5.53 -26.42 8.02
C GLN A 325 -4.06 -26.58 7.63
N LEU A 326 -3.59 -27.81 7.40
CA LEU A 326 -2.22 -28.07 6.90
C LEU A 326 -1.99 -27.53 5.49
N GLN A 327 -2.99 -27.65 4.61
CA GLN A 327 -2.94 -27.07 3.25
C GLN A 327 -2.86 -25.54 3.31
N LEU A 328 -3.71 -24.90 4.12
CA LEU A 328 -3.70 -23.45 4.35
C LEU A 328 -2.35 -23.00 4.92
N ALA A 329 -1.79 -23.71 5.90
CA ALA A 329 -0.47 -23.39 6.46
C ALA A 329 0.64 -23.48 5.40
N THR A 330 0.57 -24.47 4.52
CA THR A 330 1.54 -24.65 3.43
C THR A 330 1.41 -23.54 2.38
N LEU A 331 0.19 -23.20 1.98
CA LEU A 331 -0.07 -22.10 1.05
C LEU A 331 0.36 -20.75 1.64
N ASN A 332 0.06 -20.48 2.91
CA ASN A 332 0.49 -19.26 3.60
C ASN A 332 2.01 -19.15 3.67
N LYS A 333 2.72 -20.24 3.99
CA LYS A 333 4.18 -20.26 3.95
C LYS A 333 4.69 -19.95 2.55
N ARG A 334 4.07 -20.50 1.51
CA ARG A 334 4.46 -20.23 0.13
C ARG A 334 4.23 -18.77 -0.28
N VAL A 335 3.11 -18.18 0.14
CA VAL A 335 2.81 -16.76 -0.08
C VAL A 335 3.87 -15.88 0.61
N GLU A 336 4.24 -16.19 1.85
CA GLU A 336 5.26 -15.44 2.57
C GLU A 336 6.65 -15.56 1.93
N GLU A 337 7.03 -16.77 1.46
CA GLU A 337 8.26 -16.98 0.69
C GLU A 337 8.29 -16.13 -0.59
N LEU A 338 7.16 -16.05 -1.32
CA LEU A 338 7.04 -15.23 -2.53
C LEU A 338 7.09 -13.73 -2.19
N ARG A 339 6.45 -13.31 -1.10
CA ARG A 339 6.50 -11.93 -0.62
C ARG A 339 7.94 -11.50 -0.32
N VAL A 340 8.66 -12.28 0.50
CA VAL A 340 10.05 -11.99 0.86
C VAL A 340 10.96 -12.03 -0.37
N ARG A 341 10.75 -12.97 -1.30
CA ARG A 341 11.52 -13.02 -2.55
C ARG A 341 11.29 -11.78 -3.40
N ASN A 342 10.04 -11.37 -3.58
CA ASN A 342 9.69 -10.17 -4.35
C ASN A 342 10.29 -8.91 -3.70
N GLU A 343 10.23 -8.78 -2.38
CA GLU A 343 10.85 -7.67 -1.65
C GLU A 343 12.37 -7.63 -1.86
N ARG A 344 13.05 -8.78 -1.83
CA ARG A 344 14.49 -8.87 -2.16
C ARG A 344 14.79 -8.50 -3.61
N GLU A 345 13.97 -8.93 -4.56
CA GLU A 345 14.14 -8.58 -5.98
C GLU A 345 13.92 -7.07 -6.20
N ILE A 346 12.90 -6.48 -5.57
CA ILE A 346 12.68 -5.02 -5.58
C ILE A 346 13.89 -4.30 -4.97
N GLN A 347 14.38 -4.74 -3.81
CA GLN A 347 15.53 -4.13 -3.16
C GLN A 347 16.81 -4.26 -4.00
N ALA A 348 17.05 -5.42 -4.61
CA ALA A 348 18.18 -5.67 -5.50
C ALA A 348 18.13 -4.79 -6.76
N ASN A 349 16.94 -4.59 -7.34
CA ASN A 349 16.74 -3.71 -8.50
C ASN A 349 16.85 -2.23 -8.13
N ALA A 350 16.39 -1.85 -6.93
CA ALA A 350 16.42 -0.47 -6.45
C ALA A 350 17.83 -0.03 -6.02
N ALA A 351 18.65 -0.91 -5.43
CA ALA A 351 19.99 -0.57 -4.94
C ALA A 351 20.92 0.10 -5.98
N PRO A 352 21.10 -0.42 -7.21
CA PRO A 352 21.98 0.22 -8.20
C PRO A 352 21.43 1.56 -8.68
N LEU A 353 20.09 1.72 -8.73
CA LEU A 353 19.47 3.01 -9.08
C LEU A 353 19.72 4.05 -8.00
N HIS A 354 19.59 3.70 -6.72
CA HIS A 354 19.92 4.60 -5.61
C HIS A 354 21.40 4.98 -5.62
N GLN A 355 22.29 4.03 -5.87
CA GLN A 355 23.71 4.30 -6.02
C GLN A 355 23.96 5.27 -7.19
N ARG A 356 23.32 5.06 -8.34
CA ARG A 356 23.47 5.93 -9.51
C ARG A 356 22.96 7.34 -9.26
N ILE A 357 21.85 7.48 -8.52
CA ILE A 357 21.33 8.78 -8.11
C ILE A 357 22.35 9.49 -7.22
N GLN A 358 22.90 8.81 -6.22
CA GLN A 358 23.94 9.38 -5.34
C GLN A 358 25.20 9.81 -6.13
N GLU A 359 25.65 8.99 -7.08
CA GLU A 359 26.78 9.34 -7.96
C GLU A 359 26.50 10.57 -8.84
N LEU A 360 25.26 10.71 -9.34
CA LEU A 360 24.86 11.88 -10.12
C LEU A 360 24.72 13.13 -9.27
N GLU A 361 24.22 13.00 -8.04
CA GLU A 361 24.12 14.09 -7.07
C GLU A 361 25.50 14.62 -6.67
N THR A 362 26.47 13.72 -6.42
CA THR A 362 27.86 14.14 -6.13
C THR A 362 28.48 14.83 -7.34
N LEU A 363 28.33 14.26 -8.55
CA LEU A 363 28.83 14.88 -9.79
C LEU A 363 28.22 16.27 -10.03
N CYS A 364 26.91 16.43 -9.81
CA CYS A 364 26.24 17.72 -9.97
C CYS A 364 26.75 18.75 -8.95
N SER A 365 26.99 18.33 -7.71
CA SER A 365 27.60 19.18 -6.68
C SER A 365 29.01 19.61 -7.09
N ASP A 366 29.83 18.68 -7.59
CA ASP A 366 31.22 18.95 -8.00
C ASP A 366 31.29 19.91 -9.20
N LEU A 367 30.50 19.65 -10.25
CA LEU A 367 30.37 20.55 -11.39
C LEU A 367 29.84 21.93 -10.97
N GLY A 368 28.90 21.98 -10.02
CA GLY A 368 28.42 23.23 -9.44
C GLY A 368 29.51 24.03 -8.73
N ASN A 369 30.43 23.36 -8.04
CA ASN A 369 31.57 23.98 -7.38
C ASN A 369 32.62 24.46 -8.40
N GLU A 370 32.91 23.66 -9.42
CA GLU A 370 33.82 24.05 -10.51
C GLU A 370 33.29 25.26 -11.29
N LEU A 371 31.98 25.31 -11.56
CA LEU A 371 31.33 26.45 -12.18
C LEU A 371 31.42 27.72 -11.31
N LYS A 372 31.27 27.59 -9.99
CA LYS A 372 31.47 28.72 -9.06
C LYS A 372 32.91 29.23 -9.10
N ASP A 373 33.90 28.33 -9.15
CA ASP A 373 35.31 28.71 -9.19
C ASP A 373 35.73 29.33 -10.52
N THR A 374 35.24 28.81 -11.64
CA THR A 374 35.43 29.43 -12.96
C THR A 374 34.78 30.80 -13.03
N ASN A 375 33.56 30.98 -12.51
CA ASN A 375 32.92 32.29 -12.41
C ASN A 375 33.72 33.27 -11.54
N ARG A 376 34.29 32.82 -10.41
CA ARG A 376 35.20 33.64 -9.60
C ARG A 376 36.46 34.04 -10.36
N LYS A 377 37.06 33.12 -11.12
CA LYS A 377 38.23 33.40 -11.97
C LYS A 377 37.88 34.40 -13.08
N LEU A 378 36.75 34.21 -13.77
CA LEU A 378 36.24 35.11 -14.80
C LEU A 378 35.97 36.53 -14.25
N ALA A 379 35.36 36.63 -13.07
CA ALA A 379 35.12 37.93 -12.42
C ALA A 379 36.45 38.66 -12.13
N LYS A 380 37.49 37.93 -11.68
CA LYS A 380 38.82 38.49 -11.46
C LYS A 380 39.50 38.93 -12.76
N THR A 381 39.39 38.16 -13.84
CA THR A 381 39.98 38.55 -15.14
C THR A 381 39.25 39.73 -15.75
N LYS A 382 37.91 39.76 -15.67
CA LYS A 382 37.10 40.91 -16.08
C LYS A 382 37.50 42.17 -15.31
N GLN A 383 37.62 42.09 -13.98
CA GLN A 383 38.09 43.23 -13.17
C GLN A 383 39.49 43.71 -13.57
N LYS A 384 40.40 42.80 -13.92
CA LYS A 384 41.74 43.17 -14.41
C LYS A 384 41.65 43.86 -15.77
N LEU A 385 40.82 43.35 -16.67
CA LEU A 385 40.59 43.93 -17.99
C LEU A 385 40.03 45.36 -17.88
N ASP A 386 38.99 45.55 -17.07
CA ASP A 386 38.38 46.87 -16.84
C ASP A 386 39.43 47.88 -16.30
N LYS A 387 40.32 47.43 -15.41
CA LYS A 387 41.43 48.27 -14.89
C LYS A 387 42.44 48.61 -15.99
N THR A 388 42.82 47.66 -16.83
CA THR A 388 43.77 47.90 -17.93
C THR A 388 43.16 48.82 -18.99
N GLU A 389 41.88 48.65 -19.32
CA GLU A 389 41.15 49.50 -20.25
C GLU A 389 41.09 50.95 -19.73
N ALA A 390 40.79 51.15 -18.44
CA ALA A 390 40.81 52.47 -17.82
C ALA A 390 42.21 53.13 -17.85
N VAL A 391 43.28 52.35 -17.73
CA VAL A 391 44.66 52.87 -17.85
C VAL A 391 44.97 53.23 -19.30
N MET A 392 44.62 52.38 -20.27
CA MET A 392 44.82 52.68 -21.69
C MET A 392 44.09 53.95 -22.10
N LEU A 393 42.81 54.11 -21.71
CA LEU A 393 42.05 55.34 -21.99
C LEU A 393 42.70 56.60 -21.41
N ARG A 394 43.28 56.52 -20.20
CA ARG A 394 44.05 57.63 -19.62
C ARG A 394 45.31 57.94 -20.44
N GLN A 395 46.05 56.91 -20.83
CA GLN A 395 47.26 57.06 -21.64
C GLN A 395 46.95 57.62 -23.05
N GLU A 396 45.87 57.16 -23.68
CA GLU A 396 45.39 57.70 -24.97
C GLU A 396 45.03 59.19 -24.86
N ALA A 397 44.37 59.60 -23.76
CA ALA A 397 44.09 61.00 -23.48
C ALA A 397 45.36 61.83 -23.25
N GLU A 398 46.33 61.31 -22.48
CA GLU A 398 47.64 61.96 -22.27
C GLU A 398 48.41 62.14 -23.58
N ILE A 399 48.47 61.11 -24.44
CA ILE A 399 49.10 61.18 -25.77
C ILE A 399 48.38 62.19 -26.65
N SER A 400 47.04 62.21 -26.64
CA SER A 400 46.25 63.17 -27.42
C SER A 400 46.52 64.62 -26.97
N ASN A 401 46.60 64.86 -25.66
CA ASN A 401 46.94 66.18 -25.11
C ASN A 401 48.37 66.61 -25.45
N LEU A 402 49.35 65.70 -25.33
CA LEU A 402 50.74 65.97 -25.73
C LEU A 402 50.86 66.28 -27.23
N SER A 403 50.15 65.52 -28.06
CA SER A 403 50.08 65.74 -29.51
C SER A 403 49.46 67.09 -29.84
N GLN A 404 48.35 67.47 -29.20
CA GLN A 404 47.76 68.80 -29.33
C GLN A 404 48.72 69.91 -28.92
N HIS A 405 49.39 69.76 -27.77
CA HIS A 405 50.36 70.75 -27.30
C HIS A 405 51.57 70.88 -28.26
N GLN A 406 52.07 69.77 -28.78
CA GLN A 406 53.12 69.78 -29.82
C GLN A 406 52.63 70.47 -31.11
N GLN A 407 51.40 70.21 -31.54
CA GLN A 407 50.81 70.86 -32.71
C GLN A 407 50.65 72.37 -32.50
N GLU A 408 50.22 72.82 -31.33
CA GLU A 408 50.16 74.23 -30.94
C GLU A 408 51.54 74.88 -30.97
N LEU A 409 52.55 74.23 -30.40
CA LEU A 409 53.94 74.72 -30.43
C LEU A 409 54.47 74.84 -31.85
N VAL A 410 54.25 73.84 -32.70
CA VAL A 410 54.62 73.87 -34.12
C VAL A 410 53.91 75.01 -34.84
N ASN A 411 52.62 75.24 -34.57
CA ASN A 411 51.88 76.36 -35.15
C ASN A 411 52.47 77.71 -34.73
N ASN A 412 52.79 77.89 -33.45
CA ASN A 412 53.42 79.12 -32.93
C ASN A 412 54.81 79.36 -33.57
N LEU A 413 55.64 78.32 -33.66
CA LEU A 413 56.94 78.43 -34.33
C LEU A 413 56.78 78.77 -35.82
N ASN A 414 55.78 78.22 -36.50
CA ASN A 414 55.49 78.56 -37.89
C ASN A 414 55.03 80.03 -38.05
N THR A 415 54.22 80.55 -37.12
CA THR A 415 53.83 81.97 -37.13
C THR A 415 55.02 82.88 -36.89
N ASP A 416 55.89 82.54 -35.94
CA ASP A 416 57.11 83.32 -35.66
C ASP A 416 58.05 83.29 -36.87
N LEU A 417 58.23 82.12 -37.49
CA LEU A 417 59.05 81.96 -38.69
C LEU A 417 58.48 82.76 -39.87
N ALA A 418 57.15 82.82 -40.03
CA ALA A 418 56.50 83.66 -41.02
C ALA A 418 56.71 85.16 -40.75
N ALA A 419 56.61 85.60 -39.49
CA ALA A 419 56.89 86.98 -39.09
C ALA A 419 58.36 87.36 -39.36
N MET A 420 59.31 86.52 -38.95
CA MET A 420 60.74 86.72 -39.23
C MET A 420 61.05 86.71 -40.73
N LYS A 421 60.35 85.88 -41.52
CA LYS A 421 60.46 85.91 -42.99
C LYS A 421 59.94 87.22 -43.58
N ALA A 422 58.81 87.74 -43.10
CA ALA A 422 58.25 89.01 -43.55
C ALA A 422 59.19 90.18 -43.19
N GLU A 423 59.72 90.20 -41.96
CA GLU A 423 60.72 91.19 -41.53
C GLU A 423 61.99 91.10 -42.39
N LYS A 424 62.52 89.89 -42.62
CA LYS A 424 63.67 89.68 -43.51
C LYS A 424 63.39 90.22 -44.92
N GLN A 425 62.21 89.95 -45.49
CA GLN A 425 61.83 90.47 -46.80
C GLN A 425 61.77 92.00 -46.80
N GLN A 426 61.21 92.60 -45.75
CA GLN A 426 61.13 94.06 -45.61
C GLN A 426 62.51 94.71 -45.49
N LEU A 427 63.42 94.10 -44.72
CA LEU A 427 64.82 94.51 -44.65
C LEU A 427 65.54 94.33 -45.99
N GLN A 428 65.29 93.24 -46.72
CA GLN A 428 65.85 93.03 -48.07
C GLN A 428 65.37 94.11 -49.04
N ILE A 429 64.06 94.43 -49.06
CA ILE A 429 63.51 95.53 -49.88
C ILE A 429 64.18 96.86 -49.53
N MET A 430 64.37 97.12 -48.23
CA MET A 430 65.03 98.33 -47.76
C MET A 430 66.49 98.41 -48.22
N VAL A 431 67.25 97.31 -48.10
CA VAL A 431 68.63 97.21 -48.59
C VAL A 431 68.70 97.36 -50.12
N GLU A 432 67.79 96.73 -50.87
CA GLU A 432 67.70 96.85 -52.33
C GLU A 432 67.40 98.29 -52.75
N LYS A 433 66.52 98.99 -52.02
CA LYS A 433 66.22 100.42 -52.22
C LYS A 433 67.48 101.28 -52.03
N TYR A 434 68.25 101.04 -50.97
CA TYR A 434 69.53 101.73 -50.75
C TYR A 434 70.62 101.36 -51.78
N ARG A 435 70.58 100.15 -52.35
CA ARG A 435 71.51 99.72 -53.41
C ARG A 435 71.16 100.26 -54.80
N SER A 436 69.88 100.49 -55.08
CA SER A 436 69.39 100.96 -56.39
C SER A 436 69.44 102.49 -56.53
N GLU A 437 69.57 103.21 -55.43
CA GLU A 437 69.74 104.66 -55.39
C GLU A 437 71.22 105.09 -55.49
N ASP A 438 71.89 104.76 -56.60
CA ASP A 438 73.24 105.25 -56.96
C ASP A 438 73.26 106.75 -57.38
N SER A 439 72.28 107.57 -56.94
CA SER A 439 72.19 108.99 -57.34
C SER A 439 71.43 109.92 -56.38
N VAL A 440 71.33 109.62 -55.09
CA VAL A 440 70.86 110.64 -54.12
C VAL A 440 72.03 111.56 -53.79
N SER A 441 72.13 112.66 -54.53
CA SER A 441 73.10 113.72 -54.24
C SER A 441 72.88 114.26 -52.83
N PHE A 442 73.98 114.50 -52.11
CA PHE A 442 74.05 114.93 -50.70
C PHE A 442 73.03 116.03 -50.28
N PRO A 443 72.64 117.00 -51.14
CA PRO A 443 71.58 117.95 -50.80
C PRO A 443 70.19 117.33 -50.62
N GLN A 444 69.82 116.30 -51.38
CA GLN A 444 68.50 115.65 -51.28
C GLN A 444 68.39 114.75 -50.04
N LEU A 445 69.50 114.11 -49.63
CA LEU A 445 69.55 113.33 -48.40
C LEU A 445 69.38 114.23 -47.17
N ILE A 446 69.94 115.44 -47.21
CA ILE A 446 69.71 116.45 -46.17
C ILE A 446 68.25 116.90 -46.17
N GLU A 447 67.61 117.09 -47.32
CA GLU A 447 66.17 117.41 -47.38
C GLU A 447 65.28 116.29 -46.85
N VAL A 448 65.55 115.02 -47.19
CA VAL A 448 64.77 113.87 -46.71
C VAL A 448 65.03 113.65 -45.22
N MET A 449 66.28 113.71 -44.75
CA MET A 449 66.58 113.62 -43.32
C MET A 449 66.04 114.82 -42.55
N LEU A 450 66.01 116.03 -43.12
CA LEU A 450 65.36 117.18 -42.49
C LEU A 450 63.85 117.03 -42.48
N ALA A 451 63.24 116.47 -43.52
CA ALA A 451 61.79 116.18 -43.55
C ALA A 451 61.41 115.09 -42.55
N GLU A 452 62.22 114.02 -42.44
CA GLU A 452 62.03 112.95 -41.46
C GLU A 452 62.30 113.45 -40.04
N LYS A 453 63.33 114.27 -39.83
CA LYS A 453 63.59 114.93 -38.53
C LYS A 453 62.53 115.96 -38.18
N ASN A 454 61.99 116.71 -39.15
CA ASN A 454 60.89 117.63 -38.91
C ASN A 454 59.60 116.86 -38.62
N ALA A 455 59.34 115.73 -39.30
CA ALA A 455 58.23 114.85 -38.97
C ALA A 455 58.39 114.19 -37.59
N ASP A 456 59.61 113.82 -37.20
CA ASP A 456 59.92 113.36 -35.84
C ASP A 456 59.74 114.50 -34.82
N ILE A 457 60.13 115.73 -35.16
CA ILE A 457 59.89 116.92 -34.33
C ILE A 457 58.39 117.15 -34.20
N ASP A 458 57.60 117.02 -35.27
CA ASP A 458 56.15 117.15 -35.25
C ASP A 458 55.50 116.02 -34.44
N GLN A 459 55.97 114.77 -34.58
CA GLN A 459 55.48 113.64 -33.77
C GLN A 459 55.86 113.79 -32.30
N LEU A 460 57.07 114.29 -32.00
CA LEU A 460 57.50 114.56 -30.64
C LEU A 460 56.79 115.78 -30.07
N GLN A 461 56.49 116.81 -30.87
CA GLN A 461 55.65 117.94 -30.47
C GLN A 461 54.22 117.46 -30.20
N HIS A 462 53.65 116.60 -31.04
CA HIS A 462 52.34 116.00 -30.82
C HIS A 462 52.33 115.08 -29.59
N ARG A 463 53.41 114.31 -29.33
CA ARG A 463 53.54 113.50 -28.11
C ARG A 463 53.78 114.36 -26.87
N VAL A 464 54.49 115.48 -27.00
CA VAL A 464 54.67 116.46 -25.92
C VAL A 464 53.36 117.20 -25.66
N GLU A 465 52.58 117.55 -26.67
CA GLU A 465 51.23 118.13 -26.54
C GLU A 465 50.24 117.10 -25.98
N GLU A 466 50.31 115.83 -26.37
CA GLU A 466 49.52 114.74 -25.76
C GLU A 466 49.93 114.52 -24.32
N LEU A 467 51.23 114.52 -24.00
CA LEU A 467 51.71 114.35 -22.62
C LEU A 467 51.45 115.60 -21.77
N GLN A 468 51.51 116.82 -22.32
CA GLN A 468 51.11 118.06 -21.66
C GLN A 468 49.60 118.12 -21.45
N SER A 469 48.80 117.68 -22.43
CA SER A 469 47.35 117.51 -22.31
C SER A 469 47.00 116.42 -21.28
N GLN A 470 47.75 115.31 -21.24
CA GLN A 470 47.61 114.28 -20.22
C GLN A 470 48.09 114.77 -18.85
N GLN A 471 49.08 115.68 -18.76
CA GLN A 471 49.58 116.28 -17.52
C GLN A 471 48.65 117.38 -16.99
N GLU A 472 48.04 118.21 -17.83
CA GLU A 472 46.96 119.13 -17.44
C GLU A 472 45.67 118.38 -17.06
N ASN A 473 45.38 117.24 -17.72
CA ASN A 473 44.24 116.37 -17.36
C ASN A 473 44.49 115.52 -16.10
N SER A 474 45.75 115.15 -15.79
CA SER A 474 46.11 114.48 -14.53
C SER A 474 46.34 115.45 -13.36
N SER A 475 46.62 116.74 -13.63
CA SER A 475 46.60 117.81 -12.62
C SER A 475 45.19 118.16 -12.12
N LYS A 476 44.14 117.82 -12.87
CA LYS A 476 42.73 118.03 -12.47
C LYS A 476 42.04 116.80 -11.85
N SER A 477 42.70 115.64 -11.77
CA SER A 477 42.12 114.41 -11.19
C SER A 477 42.89 113.86 -9.98
N GLN A 478 43.83 114.64 -9.42
CA GLN A 478 44.52 114.33 -8.18
C GLN A 478 43.61 114.63 -6.96
N SER A 479 42.47 113.95 -6.85
CA SER A 479 41.69 113.88 -5.61
C SER A 479 40.67 112.73 -5.65
N GLN A 480 41.11 111.50 -5.38
CA GLN A 480 40.45 110.55 -4.44
C GLN A 480 41.08 109.14 -4.48
N SER A 481 41.61 108.74 -3.31
CA SER A 481 41.44 107.40 -2.69
C SER A 481 42.13 106.17 -3.32
N LYS A 482 43.36 105.78 -2.91
CA LYS A 482 43.73 104.85 -1.80
C LYS A 482 43.13 103.42 -1.80
N SER A 483 43.98 102.43 -2.13
CA SER A 483 44.40 101.25 -1.29
C SER A 483 44.26 99.84 -1.89
N LYS A 484 45.44 99.18 -2.04
CA LYS A 484 45.87 97.82 -1.57
C LYS A 484 45.04 96.58 -1.98
N SER A 485 45.60 95.39 -2.25
CA SER A 485 46.95 94.84 -2.40
C SER A 485 46.78 93.35 -2.76
N CYS A 486 47.45 92.89 -3.82
CA CYS A 486 47.60 91.46 -4.10
C CYS A 486 48.49 90.79 -3.05
N ARG A 487 48.25 89.49 -2.78
CA ARG A 487 49.28 88.58 -2.25
C ARG A 487 49.11 87.18 -2.84
N VAL A 488 50.16 86.76 -3.53
CA VAL A 488 50.43 85.45 -4.14
C VAL A 488 50.99 84.50 -3.07
N SER A 489 50.82 83.19 -3.23
CA SER A 489 51.70 82.20 -2.59
C SER A 489 51.93 80.99 -3.50
N PHE A 490 53.21 80.64 -3.63
CA PHE A 490 53.85 79.57 -4.39
C PHE A 490 54.69 78.75 -3.40
N ALA A 491 54.77 77.42 -3.54
CA ALA A 491 55.78 76.48 -3.00
C ALA A 491 55.43 75.08 -3.56
N ASP A 492 56.23 74.29 -4.31
CA ASP A 492 57.60 73.74 -4.13
C ASP A 492 57.80 73.03 -2.78
N GLU A 493 58.39 71.83 -2.61
CA GLU A 493 59.20 70.90 -3.42
C GLU A 493 59.29 69.52 -2.69
N VAL A 494 59.47 68.43 -3.45
CA VAL A 494 60.47 67.31 -3.33
C VAL A 494 60.88 66.71 -1.96
N SER A 495 60.85 65.36 -1.83
CA SER A 495 62.05 64.49 -1.53
C SER A 495 61.78 63.02 -1.12
N TYR A 496 62.37 62.10 -1.90
CA TYR A 496 63.19 60.90 -1.58
C TYR A 496 62.79 59.80 -0.53
N SER A 497 62.61 58.58 -1.07
CA SER A 497 63.36 57.32 -0.85
C SER A 497 63.83 56.87 0.55
N ARG A 498 63.56 55.60 0.94
CA ARG A 498 64.53 54.46 1.00
C ARG A 498 64.08 53.31 1.94
N LEU A 499 64.44 52.10 1.49
CA LEU A 499 64.38 50.74 2.06
C LEU A 499 64.93 50.57 3.49
N THR A 500 64.43 49.55 4.22
CA THR A 500 65.12 48.40 4.90
C THR A 500 64.15 47.74 5.90
N ALA A 501 63.80 46.45 5.78
CA ALA A 501 64.46 45.24 6.27
C ALA A 501 64.21 44.90 7.76
N GLY A 502 63.64 43.71 7.99
CA GLY A 502 64.12 42.78 9.03
C GLY A 502 63.43 42.72 10.40
N GLU A 503 62.94 41.51 10.69
CA GLU A 503 63.02 40.79 11.98
C GLU A 503 61.80 40.67 12.94
N ARG A 504 61.28 39.43 12.94
CA ARG A 504 61.03 38.50 14.07
C ARG A 504 60.08 38.86 15.22
N ALA A 505 59.01 38.06 15.33
CA ALA A 505 58.72 37.13 16.45
C ALA A 505 57.56 36.21 15.97
N ARG A 506 57.73 34.89 15.74
CA ARG A 506 57.66 33.75 16.69
C ARG A 506 56.61 33.90 17.81
N GLU A 507 55.49 33.17 17.70
CA GLU A 507 55.12 32.03 18.57
C GLU A 507 53.85 31.29 18.08
N ALA A 508 54.06 30.03 17.69
CA ALA A 508 53.36 28.76 17.95
C ALA A 508 51.80 28.60 18.08
N PRO A 509 51.28 27.36 17.86
CA PRO A 509 49.90 27.06 17.49
C PRO A 509 49.08 26.41 18.62
N GLN A 510 47.76 26.28 18.42
CA GLN A 510 46.94 25.28 19.11
C GLN A 510 46.04 24.52 18.14
N GLU A 511 46.44 23.29 17.85
CA GLU A 511 45.52 22.17 17.70
C GLU A 511 45.03 21.75 19.10
N SER A 512 43.73 21.49 19.24
CA SER A 512 43.27 20.30 19.97
C SER A 512 41.82 19.98 19.61
N ASN A 513 41.65 18.72 19.21
CA ASN A 513 40.44 18.02 18.84
C ASN A 513 39.28 18.14 19.83
N SER A 514 38.06 18.11 19.30
CA SER A 514 36.99 17.17 19.69
C SER A 514 36.04 17.00 18.52
#